data_AF-A0A511M9W6-F1
#
_entry.id   AF-A0A511M9W6-F1
#
_cell.length_a   1.000
_cell.length_b   1.000
_cell.length_c   1.000
_cell.angle_alpha   90.00
_cell.angle_beta   90.00
_cell.angle_gamma   90.00
#
_symmetry.space_group_name_H-M   'P 1'
#
loop_
_entity.id
_entity.type
_entity.pdbx_description
1 polymer ?
#
loop_
_entity_poly.entity_id
_entity_poly.type
_entity_poly.pdbx_seq_one_letter_code
_entity_poly.pdbx_strand_id
1 'polypeptide(L)' 'MKAQHLTVEHRDKILVTGEGSKRKRGTIRDLDFTASSYVLATVDYPAKGLLKVALPLDADIEIEN' A
#
# COMPACT_ATOMS: atom_id res chain seq x y z
N MET A 1 2.11 6.31 -22.18
CA MET A 1 2.41 6.99 -20.89
C MET A 1 3.35 6.07 -20.12
N LYS A 2 4.57 6.53 -19.79
CA LYS A 2 5.53 5.71 -19.02
C LYS A 2 4.97 5.55 -17.60
N ALA A 3 4.75 4.31 -17.16
CA ALA A 3 4.39 4.01 -15.79
C ALA A 3 5.45 4.61 -14.87
N GLN A 4 5.05 5.56 -14.04
CA GLN A 4 5.92 6.12 -13.03
C GLN A 4 5.98 5.08 -11.91
N HIS A 5 7.02 4.26 -11.92
CA HIS A 5 7.42 3.50 -10.74
C HIS A 5 7.87 4.55 -9.73
N LEU A 6 6.94 4.99 -8.89
CA LEU A 6 7.17 6.03 -7.91
C LEU A 6 7.81 5.35 -6.70
N THR A 7 9.07 4.93 -6.85
CA THR A 7 9.96 4.48 -5.78
C THR A 7 10.34 5.66 -4.87
N VAL A 8 9.42 6.61 -4.67
CA VAL A 8 9.53 7.55 -3.56
C VAL A 8 9.43 6.66 -2.35
N GLU A 9 10.50 6.58 -1.57
CA GLU A 9 10.53 5.81 -0.33
C GLU A 9 9.34 6.27 0.54
N HIS A 10 8.22 5.52 0.51
CA HIS A 10 7.10 5.70 1.42
C HIS A 10 7.48 5.14 2.79
N ARG A 11 8.76 5.26 3.18
CA ARG A 11 9.30 4.84 4.47
C ARG A 11 8.34 5.39 5.52
N ASP A 12 7.83 4.46 6.32
CA ASP A 12 6.96 4.69 7.47
C ASP A 12 5.48 5.03 7.18
N LYS A 13 5.02 5.02 5.92
CA LYS A 13 3.57 5.10 5.67
C LYS A 13 2.88 3.79 6.01
N ILE A 14 1.84 3.85 6.84
CA ILE A 14 1.04 2.68 7.23
C ILE A 14 -0.15 2.53 6.29
N LEU A 15 -0.25 1.38 5.64
CA LEU A 15 -1.47 0.93 4.98
C LEU A 15 -2.39 0.28 6.03
N VAL A 16 -3.58 0.85 6.20
CA VAL A 16 -4.66 0.25 6.97
C VAL A 16 -5.65 -0.40 6.00
N THR A 17 -5.91 -1.70 6.15
CA THR A 17 -6.86 -2.45 5.32
C THR A 17 -7.92 -3.14 6.17
N GLY A 18 -9.14 -3.30 5.66
CA GLY A 18 -10.26 -3.91 6.39
C GLY A 18 -11.01 -2.93 7.30
N GLU A 19 -12.08 -3.42 7.95
CA GLU A 19 -13.05 -2.58 8.69
C GLU A 19 -13.23 -3.07 10.13
N GLY A 20 -13.48 -2.13 11.06
CA GLY A 20 -13.73 -2.42 12.48
C GLY A 20 -12.63 -3.25 13.13
N SER A 21 -13.02 -4.37 13.75
CA SER A 21 -12.09 -5.31 14.42
C SER A 21 -11.20 -6.11 13.45
N LYS A 22 -11.44 -6.03 12.14
CA LYS A 22 -10.63 -6.70 11.11
C LYS A 22 -9.60 -5.78 10.46
N ARG A 23 -9.43 -4.56 10.97
CA ARG A 23 -8.38 -3.63 10.51
C ARG A 23 -7.00 -4.27 10.65
N LYS A 24 -6.22 -4.26 9.57
CA LYS A 24 -4.83 -4.70 9.50
C LYS A 24 -3.98 -3.52 9.12
N ARG A 25 -2.88 -3.33 9.85
CA ARG A 25 -1.90 -2.28 9.62
C ARG A 25 -0.61 -2.91 9.09
N GLY A 26 -0.04 -2.34 8.05
CA GLY A 26 1.26 -2.76 7.52
C GLY A 26 2.01 -1.59 6.91
N THR A 27 3.34 -1.64 6.89
CA THR A 27 4.16 -0.55 6.37
C THR A 27 4.31 -0.68 4.86
N ILE A 28 4.00 0.37 4.12
CA ILE A 28 4.20 0.41 2.67
C ILE A 28 5.70 0.46 2.40
N ARG A 29 6.19 -0.49 1.61
CA ARG A 29 7.59 -0.55 1.15
C ARG A 29 7.73 -0.03 -0.27
N ASP A 30 6.74 -0.30 -1.13
CA ASP A 30 6.75 0.06 -2.54
C ASP A 30 5.34 0.22 -3.11
N LEU A 31 5.19 1.03 -4.16
CA LEU A 31 3.95 1.27 -4.89
C LEU A 31 4.20 1.23 -6.41
N ASP A 32 3.39 0.44 -7.10
CA ASP A 32 3.42 0.29 -8.56
C ASP A 32 2.09 0.75 -9.16
N PHE A 33 2.18 1.82 -9.97
CA PHE A 33 1.06 2.48 -10.66
C PHE A 33 0.99 2.10 -12.16
N THR A 34 1.59 0.98 -12.57
CA THR A 34 1.56 0.50 -13.96
C THR A 34 0.15 0.13 -14.43
N ALA A 35 -0.71 -0.35 -13.52
CA ALA A 35 -2.09 -0.69 -13.83
C ALA A 35 -2.99 0.56 -13.85
N SER A 36 -3.90 0.62 -14.82
CA SER A 36 -4.81 1.76 -15.01
C SER A 36 -6.04 1.73 -14.11
N SER A 37 -6.23 0.67 -13.32
CA SER A 37 -7.42 0.45 -12.49
C SER A 37 -7.11 0.12 -11.03
N TYR A 38 -5.84 -0.04 -10.67
CA TYR A 38 -5.40 -0.30 -9.29
C TYR A 38 -3.92 0.06 -9.12
N VAL A 39 -3.50 0.18 -7.86
CA VAL A 39 -2.10 0.31 -7.47
C VAL A 39 -1.66 -1.00 -6.81
N LEU A 40 -0.50 -1.53 -7.20
CA LEU A 40 0.11 -2.65 -6.49
C LEU A 40 1.02 -2.13 -5.39
N ALA A 41 0.67 -2.42 -4.14
CA ALA A 41 1.48 -2.09 -2.98
C ALA A 41 2.24 -3.32 -2.48
N THR A 42 3.53 -3.17 -2.19
CA THR A 42 4.27 -4.13 -1.36
C THR A 42 4.22 -3.64 0.08
N VAL A 43 3.65 -4.45 0.96
CA VAL A 43 3.31 -4.06 2.33
C VAL A 43 3.93 -5.06 3.31
N ASP A 44 4.63 -4.55 4.30
CA ASP A 44 5.20 -5.32 5.39
C ASP A 44 4.22 -5.40 6.55
N TYR A 45 3.63 -6.58 6.76
CA TYR A 45 2.74 -6.84 7.88
C TYR A 45 3.51 -7.52 9.03
N PRO A 46 3.46 -6.99 10.27
CA PRO A 46 4.26 -7.52 11.38
C PRO A 46 4.12 -9.03 11.62
N ALA A 47 2.93 -9.59 11.40
CA ALA A 47 2.65 -11.01 11.62
C ALA A 47 2.78 -11.89 10.36
N LYS A 48 2.96 -11.31 9.17
CA LYS A 48 2.91 -12.04 7.88
C LYS A 48 4.09 -11.77 6.97
N GLY A 49 4.92 -10.78 7.28
CA GLY A 49 5.99 -10.30 6.41
C GLY A 49 5.46 -9.55 5.19
N LEU A 50 6.27 -9.51 4.13
CA LEU A 50 5.98 -8.79 2.90
C LEU A 50 4.89 -9.47 2.08
N LEU A 51 3.84 -8.72 1.75
CA LEU A 51 2.74 -9.14 0.90
C LEU A 51 2.47 -8.10 -0.19
N LYS A 52 2.09 -8.57 -1.38
CA LYS A 52 1.56 -7.70 -2.43
C LYS A 52 0.06 -7.55 -2.29
N VAL A 53 -0.42 -6.31 -2.30
CA VAL A 53 -1.83 -5.95 -2.15
C VAL A 53 -2.24 -5.08 -3.32
N ALA A 54 -3.35 -5.42 -3.97
CA ALA A 54 -3.96 -4.54 -4.97
C ALA A 54 -4.87 -3.54 -4.25
N LEU A 55 -4.58 -2.25 -4.41
CA LEU A 55 -5.34 -1.14 -3.85
C LEU A 55 -6.16 -0.50 -4.98
N PRO A 56 -7.46 -0.23 -4.76
CA PRO A 56 -8.22 0.66 -5.63
C PRO A 56 -7.53 2.02 -5.79
N LEU A 57 -7.71 2.67 -6.93
CA LEU A 57 -7.10 3.99 -7.19
C LEU A 57 -7.62 5.09 -6.25
N ASP A 58 -8.82 4.90 -5.69
CA ASP A 58 -9.49 5.76 -4.72
C ASP A 58 -9.29 5.29 -3.28
N ALA A 59 -8.33 4.39 -3.03
CA ALA A 59 -8.03 3.97 -1.66
C ALA A 59 -7.50 5.15 -0.84
N ASP A 60 -8.24 5.55 0.19
CA ASP A 60 -7.78 6.49 1.20
C ASP A 60 -6.64 5.86 2.01
N ILE A 61 -5.41 6.23 1.68
CA ILE A 61 -4.22 5.87 2.45
C ILE A 61 -4.08 6.90 3.58
N GLU A 62 -4.54 6.53 4.77
CA GLU A 62 -4.27 7.33 5.97
C GLU A 62 -2.78 7.23 6.31
N ILE A 63 -2.08 8.36 6.23
CA ILE A 63 -0.69 8.47 6.68
C ILE A 63 -0.74 8.80 8.17
N GLU A 64 -0.61 7.79 9.02
CA GLU A 64 -0.31 7.99 10.45
C GLU A 64 1.20 8.26 10.61
N ASN A 65 1.56 9.31 11.37
CA ASN A 65 2.94 9.62 11.78
C ASN A 65 3.38 8.76 12.96
#